data_AF-A0A5E4GDN2-F1
#
_entry.id   AF-A0A5E4GDN2-F1
#
_cell.length_a   1.000
_cell.length_b   1.000
_cell.length_c   1.000
_cell.angle_alpha   90.00
_cell.angle_beta   90.00
_cell.angle_gamma   90.00
#
_symmetry.space_group_name_H-M   'P 1'
#
loop_
_entity.id
_entity.type
_entity.pdbx_description
1 polymer ?
#
loop_
_entity_poly.entity_id
_entity_poly.type
_entity_poly.pdbx_seq_one_letter_code
_entity_poly.pdbx_strand_id
1 'polypeptide(L)'
;MGVMSGSVPWFTMMIVDKRWKLLSAVDDTLGVVHTHAVAGFLGGVLTGLFAEPELCALFLPVTNSRGGVYGGSGGMQILKQIVGALFIIGWNIVVTSIICLVLRCIVPLRMPEEQLLIGDDAVHGEEAYALWGDGEKYDVTRHEFCSDDT
;
A
#
# COMPACT_ATOMS: atom_id res chain seq x y z
N MET A 1 -6.42 20.83 0.24
CA MET A 1 -5.49 19.67 0.11
C MET A 1 -5.65 18.72 1.30
N GLY A 2 -5.26 19.08 2.52
CA GLY A 2 -5.27 18.17 3.69
C GLY A 2 -6.60 17.45 3.94
N VAL A 3 -7.74 18.16 3.92
CA VAL A 3 -9.07 17.53 4.11
C VAL A 3 -9.34 16.44 3.07
N MET A 4 -9.02 16.69 1.80
CA MET A 4 -9.23 15.73 0.71
C MET A 4 -8.26 14.55 0.79
N SER A 5 -7.01 14.81 1.18
CA SER A 5 -5.99 13.77 1.37
C SER A 5 -6.29 12.83 2.53
N GLY A 6 -7.10 13.24 3.51
CA GLY A 6 -7.61 12.35 4.55
C GLY A 6 -8.90 11.63 4.13
N SER A 7 -9.88 12.35 3.61
CA SER A 7 -11.22 11.81 3.37
C SER A 7 -11.29 10.87 2.15
N VAL A 8 -10.56 11.15 1.07
CA VAL A 8 -10.63 10.35 -0.16
C VAL A 8 -9.94 8.98 0.02
N PRO A 9 -8.68 8.88 0.49
CA PRO A 9 -8.07 7.58 0.79
C PRO A 9 -8.85 6.75 1.80
N TRP A 10 -9.39 7.40 2.84
CA TRP A 10 -10.25 6.72 3.81
C TRP A 10 -11.50 6.14 3.14
N PHE A 11 -12.18 6.92 2.29
CA PHE A 11 -13.35 6.46 1.55
C PHE A 11 -13.02 5.31 0.60
N THR A 12 -11.91 5.40 -0.14
CA THR A 12 -11.51 4.32 -1.06
C THR A 12 -11.19 3.04 -0.31
N MET A 13 -10.45 3.14 0.81
CA MET A 13 -10.08 1.99 1.64
C MET A 13 -11.28 1.34 2.34
N MET A 14 -12.20 2.14 2.90
CA MET A 14 -13.30 1.62 3.71
C MET A 14 -14.51 1.15 2.89
N ILE A 15 -14.76 1.79 1.74
CA ILE A 15 -16.02 1.61 1.00
C ILE A 15 -15.77 1.02 -0.38
N VAL A 16 -14.86 1.62 -1.16
CA VAL A 16 -14.64 1.19 -2.56
C VAL A 16 -13.98 -0.18 -2.60
N ASP A 17 -12.95 -0.38 -1.79
CA ASP A 17 -12.20 -1.64 -1.69
C ASP A 17 -13.13 -2.85 -1.48
N LYS A 18 -14.02 -2.74 -0.49
CA LYS A 18 -14.98 -3.80 -0.13
C LYS A 18 -16.09 -4.04 -1.15
N ARG A 19 -16.39 -3.06 -2.02
CA ARG A 19 -17.49 -3.16 -2.99
C ARG A 19 -17.00 -3.58 -4.38
N TRP A 20 -15.74 -3.32 -4.71
CA TRP A 20 -15.20 -3.57 -6.03
C TRP A 20 -14.43 -4.88 -6.03
N LYS A 21 -14.97 -5.88 -6.75
CA LYS A 21 -14.42 -7.24 -6.82
C LYS A 21 -12.93 -7.32 -7.16
N LEU A 22 -12.44 -6.39 -8.00
CA LEU A 22 -11.04 -6.35 -8.39
C LEU A 22 -10.13 -5.89 -7.24
N LEU A 23 -10.58 -4.91 -6.45
CA LEU A 23 -9.80 -4.39 -5.32
C LEU A 23 -9.87 -5.36 -4.13
N SER A 24 -11.07 -5.90 -3.84
CA SER A 24 -11.25 -6.88 -2.76
C SER A 24 -10.53 -8.20 -2.99
N ALA A 25 -10.11 -8.50 -4.23
CA ALA A 25 -9.33 -9.70 -4.55
C ALA A 25 -7.82 -9.49 -4.35
N VAL A 26 -7.38 -8.25 -4.15
CA VAL A 26 -5.98 -7.91 -3.90
C VAL A 26 -5.76 -7.85 -2.39
N ASP A 27 -4.81 -8.65 -1.91
CA ASP A 27 -4.40 -8.67 -0.51
C ASP A 27 -3.43 -7.51 -0.20
N ASP A 28 -3.99 -6.30 -0.02
CA ASP A 28 -3.26 -5.09 0.37
C ASP A 28 -3.27 -4.93 1.90
N THR A 29 -2.42 -5.70 2.57
CA THR A 29 -2.40 -5.86 4.03
C THR A 29 -2.32 -4.56 4.83
N LEU A 30 -1.60 -3.55 4.31
CA LEU A 30 -1.43 -2.24 4.96
C LEU A 30 -2.26 -1.13 4.31
N GLY A 31 -3.09 -1.45 3.30
CA GLY A 31 -3.86 -0.44 2.56
C GLY A 31 -2.97 0.54 1.80
N VAL A 32 -1.80 0.11 1.33
CA VAL A 32 -0.79 0.95 0.65
C VAL A 32 -1.33 1.57 -0.62
N VAL A 33 -2.16 0.84 -1.39
CA VAL A 33 -2.75 1.35 -2.63
C VAL A 33 -3.60 2.59 -2.33
N HIS A 34 -4.41 2.55 -1.28
CA HIS A 34 -5.30 3.66 -0.92
C HIS A 34 -4.52 4.81 -0.28
N THR A 35 -3.67 4.51 0.70
CA THR A 35 -2.97 5.51 1.49
C THR A 35 -1.81 6.18 0.75
N HIS A 36 -1.22 5.52 -0.26
CA HIS A 36 -0.09 6.05 -1.01
C HIS A 36 -0.45 6.31 -2.48
N ALA A 37 -0.97 5.31 -3.22
CA ALA A 37 -1.21 5.48 -4.65
C ALA A 37 -2.39 6.43 -4.92
N VAL A 38 -3.55 6.21 -4.29
CA VAL A 38 -4.71 7.11 -4.43
C VAL A 38 -4.41 8.48 -3.83
N ALA A 39 -3.84 8.54 -2.63
CA ALA A 39 -3.47 9.80 -1.98
C ALA A 39 -2.45 10.61 -2.80
N GLY A 40 -1.43 9.95 -3.34
CA GLY A 40 -0.39 10.55 -4.17
C GLY A 40 -0.92 11.07 -5.51
N PHE A 41 -1.76 10.27 -6.19
CA PHE A 41 -2.43 10.71 -7.42
C PHE A 41 -3.32 11.93 -7.17
N LEU A 42 -4.15 11.89 -6.12
CA LEU A 42 -4.98 13.01 -5.71
C LEU A 42 -4.13 14.24 -5.39
N GLY A 43 -3.04 14.08 -4.63
CA GLY A 43 -2.10 15.16 -4.33
C GLY A 43 -1.54 15.79 -5.60
N GLY A 44 -1.11 14.99 -6.58
CA GLY A 44 -0.63 15.48 -7.87
C GLY A 44 -1.68 16.30 -8.63
N VAL A 45 -2.92 15.81 -8.70
CA VAL A 45 -4.04 16.54 -9.33
C VAL A 45 -4.33 17.86 -8.62
N LEU A 46 -4.36 17.85 -7.28
CA LEU A 46 -4.60 19.05 -6.49
C LEU A 46 -3.44 20.06 -6.59
N THR A 47 -2.19 19.60 -6.73
CA THR A 47 -1.06 20.47 -7.10
C THR A 47 -1.29 21.10 -8.47
N GLY A 48 -1.77 20.33 -9.45
CA GLY A 48 -2.14 20.86 -10.76
C GLY A 48 -3.25 21.92 -10.71
N LEU A 49 -4.14 21.84 -9.72
CA LEU A 49 -5.22 22.79 -9.52
C LEU A 49 -4.78 24.04 -8.76
N PHE A 50 -4.02 23.87 -7.66
CA PHE A 50 -3.74 24.91 -6.67
C PHE A 50 -2.30 25.44 -6.69
N ALA A 51 -1.46 25.08 -7.67
CA ALA A 51 -0.12 25.64 -7.78
C ALA A 51 -0.17 27.17 -7.96
N GLU A 52 0.39 27.93 -7.02
CA GLU A 52 0.46 29.38 -7.06
C GLU A 52 1.69 29.84 -7.86
N PRO A 53 1.53 30.64 -8.94
CA PRO A 53 2.64 31.09 -9.77
C PRO A 53 3.78 31.79 -9.04
N GLU A 54 3.50 32.65 -8.06
CA GLU A 54 4.54 33.36 -7.30
C GLU A 54 5.40 32.38 -6.50
N LEU A 55 4.77 31.42 -5.81
CA LEU A 55 5.48 30.37 -5.07
C LEU A 55 6.26 29.45 -6.00
N CYS A 56 5.69 29.14 -7.18
CA CYS A 56 6.38 28.33 -8.18
C CYS A 56 7.65 29.03 -8.69
N ALA A 57 7.61 30.35 -8.92
CA ALA A 57 8.75 31.11 -9.40
C ALA A 57 9.92 31.20 -8.40
N LEU A 58 9.66 30.99 -7.10
CA LEU A 58 10.70 31.00 -6.06
C LEU A 58 11.57 29.73 -6.08
N PHE A 59 10.99 28.58 -6.46
CA PHE A 59 11.64 27.27 -6.29
C PHE A 59 11.82 26.47 -7.58
N LEU A 60 10.97 26.69 -8.59
CA LEU A 60 10.97 25.89 -9.80
C LEU A 60 11.83 26.55 -10.89
N PRO A 61 12.72 25.79 -11.57
CA PRO A 61 13.45 26.29 -12.73
C PRO A 61 12.52 26.50 -13.94
N VAL A 62 11.32 25.91 -13.92
CA VAL A 62 10.32 26.03 -14.98
C VAL A 62 9.52 27.31 -14.78
N THR A 63 9.86 28.32 -15.59
CA THR A 63 9.10 29.58 -15.64
C THR A 63 7.65 29.35 -16.04
N ASN A 64 6.76 30.27 -15.62
CA ASN A 64 5.32 30.26 -15.95
C ASN A 64 4.53 29.04 -15.46
N SER A 65 5.07 28.26 -14.52
CA SER A 65 4.33 27.19 -13.84
C SER A 65 3.19 27.77 -13.01
N ARG A 66 1.96 27.32 -13.26
CA ARG A 66 0.74 27.78 -12.56
C ARG A 66 -0.34 26.70 -12.56
N GLY A 67 -1.15 26.70 -11.50
CA GLY A 67 -2.30 25.83 -11.36
C GLY A 67 -3.49 26.30 -12.19
N GLY A 68 -4.63 25.61 -12.03
CA GLY A 68 -5.89 25.98 -12.67
C GLY A 68 -6.64 27.13 -11.96
N VAL A 69 -6.46 27.28 -10.65
CA VAL A 69 -7.20 28.27 -9.83
C VAL A 69 -6.48 29.61 -9.75
N TYR A 70 -5.16 29.58 -9.59
CA TYR A 70 -4.36 30.78 -9.34
C TYR A 70 -3.60 31.24 -10.59
N GLY A 71 -3.51 32.56 -10.81
CA GLY A 71 -2.73 33.14 -11.92
C GLY A 71 -3.43 33.18 -13.30
N GLY A 72 -4.77 33.23 -13.33
CA GLY A 72 -5.57 33.40 -14.56
C GLY A 72 -6.02 32.07 -15.19
N SER A 73 -6.22 32.03 -16.53
CA SER A 73 -6.61 30.78 -17.21
C SER A 73 -5.43 29.79 -17.25
N GLY A 74 -5.40 28.88 -16.28
CA GLY A 74 -4.46 27.77 -16.20
C GLY A 74 -5.13 26.42 -16.47
N GLY A 75 -4.43 25.33 -16.18
CA GLY A 75 -4.97 23.96 -16.28
C GLY A 75 -4.05 22.95 -16.94
N MET A 76 -3.07 23.40 -17.73
CA MET A 76 -2.05 22.52 -18.31
C MET A 76 -1.25 21.75 -17.24
N GLN A 77 -1.11 22.33 -16.04
CA GLN A 77 -0.44 21.66 -14.93
C GLN A 77 -1.20 20.40 -14.47
N ILE A 78 -2.53 20.39 -14.48
CA ILE A 78 -3.31 19.18 -14.15
C ILE A 78 -2.95 18.04 -15.11
N LEU A 79 -2.91 18.34 -16.42
CA LEU A 79 -2.55 17.35 -17.43
C LEU A 79 -1.12 16.83 -17.22
N LYS A 80 -0.15 17.71 -16.97
CA LYS A 80 1.24 17.32 -16.68
C LYS A 80 1.32 16.37 -15.47
N GLN A 81 0.60 16.68 -14.39
CA GLN A 81 0.58 15.85 -13.20
C GLN A 81 -0.08 14.48 -13.45
N ILE A 82 -1.16 14.44 -14.23
CA ILE A 82 -1.81 13.17 -14.62
C ILE A 82 -0.87 12.32 -15.48
N VAL A 83 -0.23 12.90 -16.51
CA VAL A 83 0.70 12.18 -17.38
C VAL A 83 1.89 11.64 -16.56
N GLY A 84 2.47 12.46 -15.68
CA GLY A 84 3.54 12.02 -14.79
C GLY A 84 3.11 10.88 -13.86
N ALA A 85 1.92 10.98 -13.27
CA ALA A 85 1.40 9.93 -12.39
C ALA A 85 1.13 8.62 -13.15
N LEU A 86 0.56 8.68 -14.36
CA LEU A 86 0.34 7.49 -15.20
C LEU A 86 1.65 6.83 -15.62
N PHE A 87 2.68 7.63 -15.93
CA PHE A 87 4.02 7.11 -16.19
C PHE A 87 4.58 6.37 -14.97
N ILE A 88 4.50 6.97 -13.78
CA ILE A 88 4.98 6.35 -12.53
C ILE A 88 4.23 5.05 -12.24
N ILE A 89 2.90 5.05 -12.38
CA ILE A 89 2.05 3.86 -12.17
C ILE A 89 2.44 2.76 -13.15
N GLY A 90 2.48 3.06 -14.45
CA GLY A 90 2.84 2.08 -15.48
C GLY A 90 4.25 1.52 -15.30
N TRP A 91 5.22 2.38 -15.00
CA TRP A 91 6.60 1.99 -14.74
C TRP A 91 6.70 1.04 -13.53
N ASN A 92 6.05 1.36 -12.42
CA ASN A 92 6.07 0.51 -11.23
C ASN A 92 5.37 -0.83 -11.47
N ILE A 93 4.23 -0.84 -12.16
CA ILE A 93 3.53 -2.09 -12.50
C ILE A 93 4.46 -2.99 -13.33
N VAL A 94 5.13 -2.46 -14.35
CA VAL A 94 6.00 -3.24 -15.23
C VAL A 94 7.25 -3.70 -14.49
N VAL A 95 8.02 -2.78 -13.90
CA VAL A 95 9.33 -3.09 -13.33
C VAL A 95 9.21 -3.92 -12.06
N THR A 96 8.28 -3.60 -11.15
CA THR A 96 8.08 -4.39 -9.92
C THR A 96 7.61 -5.80 -10.26
N SER A 97 6.71 -5.96 -11.23
CA SER A 97 6.27 -7.30 -11.67
C SER A 97 7.43 -8.11 -12.23
N ILE A 98 8.28 -7.52 -13.07
CA ILE A 98 9.47 -8.19 -13.60
C ILE A 98 10.39 -8.65 -12.47
N ILE A 99 10.69 -7.77 -11.52
CA ILE A 99 11.55 -8.08 -10.37
C ILE A 99 10.96 -9.24 -9.55
N CYS A 100 9.67 -9.17 -9.20
CA CYS A 100 9.00 -10.23 -8.44
C CYS A 100 8.97 -11.56 -9.20
N LEU A 101 8.71 -11.55 -10.51
CA LEU A 101 8.69 -12.77 -11.32
C LEU A 101 10.09 -13.41 -11.43
N VAL A 102 11.13 -12.60 -11.57
CA VAL A 102 12.53 -13.09 -11.58
C VAL A 102 12.90 -13.66 -10.21
N LEU A 103 12.59 -12.96 -9.12
CA LEU A 103 12.90 -13.45 -7.77
C LEU A 103 12.13 -14.72 -7.42
N ARG A 104 10.89 -14.87 -7.90
CA ARG A 104 10.09 -16.08 -7.73
C ARG A 104 10.78 -17.34 -8.29
N CYS A 105 11.66 -17.21 -9.28
CA CYS A 105 12.43 -18.33 -9.82
C CYS A 105 13.57 -18.78 -8.89
N ILE A 106 13.98 -17.95 -7.94
CA ILE A 106 15.12 -18.20 -7.04
C ILE A 106 14.63 -18.53 -5.63
N VAL A 107 13.63 -17.78 -5.12
CA VAL A 107 13.09 -17.93 -3.77
C VAL A 107 11.55 -17.83 -3.78
N PRO A 108 10.85 -18.61 -2.95
CA PRO A 108 9.41 -18.45 -2.78
C PRO A 108 9.11 -17.10 -2.11
N LEU A 109 8.46 -16.19 -2.85
CA LEU A 109 8.12 -14.85 -2.35
C LEU A 109 6.93 -14.85 -1.37
N ARG A 110 6.12 -15.91 -1.38
CA ARG A 110 4.97 -16.08 -0.50
C ARG A 110 5.07 -17.44 0.17
N MET A 111 4.82 -17.45 1.47
CA MET A 111 4.75 -18.63 2.30
C MET A 111 3.60 -19.56 1.85
N PRO A 112 3.70 -20.89 2.06
CA PRO A 112 2.58 -21.81 1.84
C PRO A 112 1.33 -21.41 2.62
N GLU A 113 0.16 -21.75 2.08
CA GLU A 113 -1.11 -21.31 2.67
C GLU A 113 -1.32 -21.91 4.08
N GLU A 114 -0.86 -23.13 4.33
CA GLU A 114 -0.93 -23.75 5.66
C GLU A 114 -0.10 -23.00 6.71
N GLN A 115 1.06 -22.46 6.34
CA GLN A 115 1.91 -21.69 7.25
C GLN A 115 1.40 -20.26 7.41
N LEU A 116 0.81 -19.67 6.35
CA LEU A 116 0.17 -18.33 6.43
C LEU A 116 -1.00 -18.30 7.42
N LEU A 117 -1.72 -19.41 7.57
CA LEU A 117 -2.80 -19.54 8.56
C LEU A 117 -2.29 -19.54 10.01
N ILE A 118 -1.10 -20.07 10.25
CA ILE A 118 -0.44 -20.07 11.57
C ILE A 118 0.18 -18.68 11.84
N GLY A 119 0.78 -18.08 10.82
CA GLY A 119 1.34 -16.73 10.91
C GLY A 119 2.75 -16.73 11.49
N ASP A 120 3.02 -15.80 12.42
CA ASP A 120 4.37 -15.52 12.90
C ASP A 120 5.01 -16.71 13.64
N ASP A 121 4.20 -17.49 14.36
CA ASP A 121 4.61 -18.70 15.07
C ASP A 121 5.21 -19.76 14.11
N ALA A 122 4.71 -19.88 12.88
CA ALA A 122 5.27 -20.82 11.90
C ALA A 122 6.67 -20.45 11.40
N VAL A 123 7.08 -19.18 11.52
CA VAL A 123 8.40 -18.70 11.07
C VAL A 123 9.36 -18.55 12.24
N HIS A 124 8.89 -17.96 13.34
CA HIS A 124 9.73 -17.54 14.44
C HIS A 124 9.57 -18.45 15.68
N GLY A 125 8.52 -19.27 15.76
CA GLY A 125 8.21 -20.09 16.95
C GLY A 125 7.85 -19.24 18.17
N GLU A 126 7.41 -18.01 17.94
CA GLU A 126 7.08 -17.02 18.96
C GLU A 126 5.68 -16.48 18.72
N GLU A 127 4.90 -16.36 19.80
CA GLU A 127 3.62 -15.68 19.81
C GLU A 127 3.83 -14.24 20.31
N ALA A 128 3.49 -13.24 19.48
CA ALA A 128 3.64 -11.83 19.83
C ALA A 128 2.87 -11.43 21.11
N TYR A 129 1.78 -12.15 21.40
CA TYR A 129 0.98 -11.98 22.62
C TYR A 129 0.57 -13.34 23.20
N ALA A 130 1.22 -13.77 24.29
CA ALA A 130 0.79 -14.92 25.08
C ALA A 130 -0.41 -14.56 25.98
N LEU A 131 -1.54 -14.13 25.38
CA LEU A 131 -2.77 -13.75 26.08
C LEU A 131 -3.43 -14.94 26.82
N TRP A 132 -3.05 -16.16 26.47
CA TRP A 132 -3.50 -17.42 27.08
C TRP A 132 -2.35 -18.33 27.52
N GLY A 133 -1.24 -17.75 27.96
CA GLY A 133 -0.19 -18.52 28.60
C GLY A 133 -0.64 -19.00 29.99
N ASP A 134 -1.16 -20.22 30.09
CA ASP A 134 -1.35 -20.95 31.36
C ASP A 134 0.00 -21.31 32.03
N GLY A 135 1.08 -20.56 31.75
CA GLY A 135 2.41 -20.80 32.33
C GLY A 135 3.09 -22.11 31.90
N GLU A 136 2.43 -22.95 31.10
CA GLU A 136 3.00 -24.20 30.60
C GLU A 136 4.04 -23.91 29.53
N LYS A 137 5.32 -24.00 29.92
CA LYS A 137 6.43 -24.10 28.98
C LYS A 137 6.37 -25.46 28.31
N TYR A 138 6.42 -25.50 26.99
CA TYR A 138 6.58 -26.74 26.23
C TYR A 138 7.85 -27.47 26.70
N ASP A 139 7.67 -28.60 27.40
CA ASP A 139 8.76 -29.42 27.94
C ASP A 139 9.05 -30.59 27.00
N VAL A 140 10.17 -30.48 26.28
CA VAL A 140 10.64 -31.46 25.29
C VAL A 140 10.97 -32.83 25.91
N THR A 141 11.02 -32.94 27.24
CA THR A 141 11.26 -34.21 27.95
C THR A 141 9.98 -35.01 28.26
N ARG A 142 8.78 -34.43 28.07
CA ARG A 142 7.52 -35.16 28.20
C ARG A 142 7.21 -35.91 26.91
N HIS A 143 7.60 -37.18 26.87
CA HIS A 143 7.00 -38.14 25.94
C HIS A 143 5.60 -38.50 26.46
N GLU A 144 4.55 -37.99 25.81
CA GLU A 144 3.21 -38.52 26.04
C GLU A 144 3.17 -39.99 25.62
N PHE A 145 3.06 -40.87 26.61
CA PHE A 145 2.71 -42.26 26.34
C PHE A 145 1.24 -42.28 25.93
N CYS A 146 1.00 -42.64 24.68
CA CYS A 146 -0.33 -42.98 24.19
C CYS A 146 -0.90 -44.11 25.07
N SER A 147 -1.82 -43.75 25.97
CA SER A 147 -2.71 -44.71 26.59
C SER A 147 -3.95 -44.82 25.69
N ASP A 148 -3.98 -45.89 24.91
CA ASP A 148 -5.21 -46.40 24.30
C ASP A 148 -6.19 -46.74 25.42
N ASP A 149 -7.24 -45.94 25.59
CA ASP A 149 -8.43 -46.35 26.31
C ASP A 149 -9.67 -46.18 25.40
N THR A 150 -9.97 -47.32 24.77
CA THR A 150 -11.23 -47.83 24.17
C THR A 150 -12.00 -47.02 23.13
#